data_AF-A0A099EXB4-F1
#
_entry.id   AF-A0A099EXB4-F1
#
_cell.length_a   1.000
_cell.length_b   1.000
_cell.length_c   1.000
_cell.angle_alpha   90.00
_cell.angle_beta   90.00
_cell.angle_gamma   90.00
#
_symmetry.space_group_name_H-M   'P 1'
#
loop_
_entity.id
_entity.type
_entity.pdbx_description
1 polymer ?
#
loop_
_entity_poly.entity_id
_entity_poly.type
_entity_poly.pdbx_seq_one_letter_code
_entity_poly.pdbx_strand_id
1 'polypeptide(L)'
;MDQRSCITVASYVSDVCRTIEKAAGENRLDPNFLARLLWKESMFEPEAVSPVGALGIAQFMPETARIRKLDDPLNPAKAIHASADYLRYLIDGFGNMGLAAVAYNGGEARALRFYNGGQVLPYETQDYVEAITGHNAWKWRDDPPAEIDIRLSKEQGFRDACIKLAGNRSLKEFSTKQRVWPWGVILASHPKQSGAQSQVNRLNRQLRPILGGKRVSYVRKKLTGTGRRVYTAQIGYSSRGEANAFCSQFRALGGRCIVLKN
;
A
#
# COMPACT_ATOMS: atom_id res chain seq x y z
N MET A 1 -29.91 -12.87 8.32
CA MET A 1 -29.47 -11.46 8.47
C MET A 1 -28.47 -11.44 9.62
N ASP A 2 -27.17 -11.38 9.34
CA ASP A 2 -26.12 -11.43 10.37
C ASP A 2 -25.94 -10.05 11.00
N GLN A 3 -26.59 -9.80 12.14
CA GLN A 3 -26.64 -8.51 12.85
C GLN A 3 -25.42 -8.27 13.77
N ARG A 4 -24.19 -8.60 13.33
CA ARG A 4 -23.01 -8.46 14.22
C ARG A 4 -22.67 -7.02 14.54
N SER A 5 -22.91 -6.09 13.61
CA SER A 5 -22.67 -4.67 13.78
C SER A 5 -23.61 -3.85 12.91
N CYS A 6 -24.04 -2.68 13.41
CA CYS A 6 -24.80 -1.70 12.66
C CYS A 6 -23.94 -0.45 12.44
N ILE A 7 -23.83 -0.01 11.18
CA ILE A 7 -23.14 1.23 10.79
C ILE A 7 -24.17 2.12 10.12
N THR A 8 -24.41 3.31 10.68
CA THR A 8 -25.37 4.27 10.12
C THR A 8 -24.65 5.44 9.47
N VAL A 9 -25.31 6.12 8.52
CA VAL A 9 -24.73 7.32 7.89
C VAL A 9 -24.51 8.45 8.92
N ALA A 10 -25.43 8.62 9.87
CA ALA A 10 -25.38 9.69 10.87
C ALA A 10 -24.18 9.57 11.82
N SER A 11 -23.74 8.35 12.13
CA SER A 11 -22.63 8.06 13.04
C SER A 11 -21.51 7.25 12.38
N TYR A 12 -21.40 7.32 11.05
CA TYR A 12 -20.60 6.41 10.22
C TYR A 12 -19.20 6.14 10.77
N VAL A 13 -18.41 7.20 11.00
CA VAL A 13 -17.03 7.08 11.50
C VAL A 13 -16.97 6.41 12.88
N SER A 14 -17.85 6.81 13.79
CA SER A 14 -17.89 6.26 15.16
C SER A 14 -18.29 4.78 15.14
N ASP A 15 -19.27 4.42 14.31
CA ASP A 15 -19.73 3.04 14.17
C ASP A 15 -18.71 2.16 13.45
N VAL A 16 -18.00 2.68 12.44
CA VAL A 16 -16.87 2.00 11.79
C VAL A 16 -15.78 1.73 12.83
N CYS A 17 -15.35 2.73 13.60
CA CYS A 17 -14.31 2.53 14.61
C CYS A 17 -14.73 1.55 15.70
N ARG A 18 -15.99 1.59 16.16
CA ARG A 18 -16.56 0.58 17.08
C ARG A 18 -16.55 -0.82 16.47
N THR A 19 -16.91 -0.92 15.18
CA THR A 19 -16.96 -2.21 14.47
C THR A 19 -15.56 -2.78 14.26
N ILE A 20 -14.57 -1.94 13.95
CA ILE A 20 -13.15 -2.34 13.87
C ILE A 20 -12.67 -2.88 15.21
N GLU A 21 -12.93 -2.17 16.31
CA GLU A 21 -12.54 -2.60 17.66
C GLU A 21 -13.13 -3.97 18.01
N LYS A 22 -14.43 -4.14 17.75
CA LYS A 22 -15.15 -5.39 17.99
C LYS A 22 -14.60 -6.54 17.13
N ALA A 23 -14.52 -6.35 15.81
CA ALA A 23 -14.07 -7.37 14.87
C ALA A 23 -12.62 -7.79 15.14
N ALA A 24 -11.75 -6.83 15.49
CA ALA A 24 -10.38 -7.13 15.89
C ALA A 24 -10.32 -7.97 17.17
N GLY A 25 -11.11 -7.61 18.19
CA GLY A 25 -11.21 -8.37 19.45
C GLY A 25 -11.67 -9.80 19.24
N GLU A 26 -12.73 -10.00 18.45
CA GLU A 26 -13.28 -11.33 18.10
C GLU A 26 -12.25 -12.22 17.39
N ASN A 27 -11.31 -11.60 16.65
CA ASN A 27 -10.29 -12.28 15.86
C ASN A 27 -8.89 -12.25 16.49
N ARG A 28 -8.75 -11.83 17.75
CA ARG A 28 -7.44 -11.71 18.42
C ARG A 28 -6.42 -10.91 17.59
N LEU A 29 -6.85 -9.75 17.08
CA LEU A 29 -6.02 -8.79 16.36
C LEU A 29 -5.88 -7.50 17.17
N ASP A 30 -4.78 -6.77 16.96
CA ASP A 30 -4.69 -5.39 17.41
C ASP A 30 -5.67 -4.51 16.59
N PRO A 31 -6.60 -3.77 17.21
CA PRO A 31 -7.53 -2.92 16.46
C PRO A 31 -6.84 -1.80 15.69
N ASN A 32 -5.66 -1.33 16.13
CA ASN A 32 -4.84 -0.37 15.38
C ASN A 32 -4.33 -0.99 14.07
N PHE A 33 -3.98 -2.27 14.06
CA PHE A 33 -3.55 -2.96 12.83
C PHE A 33 -4.68 -2.97 11.79
N LEU A 34 -5.87 -3.43 12.20
CA LEU A 34 -7.04 -3.47 11.33
C LEU A 34 -7.46 -2.08 10.84
N ALA A 35 -7.46 -1.08 11.73
CA ALA A 35 -7.77 0.31 11.36
C ALA A 35 -6.77 0.88 10.33
N ARG A 36 -5.46 0.68 10.54
CA ARG A 36 -4.43 1.14 9.60
C ARG A 36 -4.55 0.47 8.23
N LEU A 37 -4.89 -0.82 8.22
CA LEU A 37 -5.12 -1.58 7.00
C LEU A 37 -6.33 -1.03 6.22
N LEU A 38 -7.49 -0.96 6.86
CA LEU A 38 -8.72 -0.44 6.24
C LEU A 38 -8.56 1.01 5.78
N TRP A 39 -7.80 1.82 6.54
CA TRP A 39 -7.45 3.17 6.12
C TRP A 39 -6.57 3.17 4.87
N LYS A 40 -5.58 2.28 4.80
CA LYS A 40 -4.69 2.16 3.64
C LYS A 40 -5.43 1.68 2.38
N GLU A 41 -6.46 0.86 2.56
CA GLU A 41 -7.28 0.33 1.46
C GLU A 41 -8.20 1.41 0.86
N SER A 42 -8.94 2.15 1.70
CA SER A 42 -10.04 2.99 1.21
C SER A 42 -10.19 4.32 1.93
N MET A 43 -9.38 4.61 2.96
CA MET A 43 -9.62 5.72 3.90
C MET A 43 -11.02 5.64 4.56
N PHE A 44 -11.46 4.42 4.84
CA PHE A 44 -12.78 4.09 5.39
C PHE A 44 -13.98 4.33 4.44
N GLU A 45 -13.75 4.51 3.14
CA GLU A 45 -14.79 4.72 2.13
C GLU A 45 -15.55 3.40 1.82
N PRO A 46 -16.84 3.29 2.18
CA PRO A 46 -17.60 2.05 1.99
C PRO A 46 -17.91 1.74 0.52
N GLU A 47 -17.98 2.76 -0.34
CA GLU A 47 -18.31 2.60 -1.76
C GLU A 47 -17.06 2.59 -2.68
N ALA A 48 -15.86 2.46 -2.11
CA ALA A 48 -14.62 2.52 -2.86
C ALA A 48 -14.51 1.40 -3.90
N VAL A 49 -14.19 1.76 -5.15
CA VAL A 49 -13.92 0.80 -6.22
C VAL A 49 -12.56 1.11 -6.85
N SER A 50 -11.62 0.16 -6.81
CA SER A 50 -10.31 0.36 -7.42
C SER A 50 -10.35 0.17 -8.94
N PRO A 51 -9.35 0.68 -9.68
CA PRO A 51 -9.22 0.46 -11.13
C PRO A 51 -9.10 -1.01 -11.54
N VAL A 52 -8.74 -1.90 -10.61
CA VAL A 52 -8.60 -3.35 -10.84
C VAL A 52 -9.80 -4.14 -10.27
N GLY A 53 -10.82 -3.45 -9.75
CA GLY A 53 -12.08 -4.05 -9.32
C GLY A 53 -12.15 -4.48 -7.86
N ALA A 54 -11.25 -3.98 -7.00
CA ALA A 54 -11.36 -4.19 -5.55
C ALA A 54 -12.49 -3.33 -4.96
N LEU A 55 -13.23 -3.87 -3.99
CA LEU A 55 -14.52 -3.30 -3.55
C LEU A 55 -14.55 -2.97 -2.06
N GLY A 56 -15.13 -1.81 -1.77
CA GLY A 56 -15.55 -1.33 -0.47
C GLY A 56 -14.43 -0.99 0.51
N ILE A 57 -14.81 -0.83 1.78
CA ILE A 57 -13.93 -0.33 2.83
C ILE A 57 -12.64 -1.15 2.99
N ALA A 58 -12.72 -2.45 2.73
CA ALA A 58 -11.63 -3.40 2.90
C ALA A 58 -11.00 -3.85 1.57
N GLN A 59 -11.41 -3.24 0.44
CA GLN A 59 -10.93 -3.50 -0.91
C GLN A 59 -10.82 -4.99 -1.25
N PHE A 60 -11.88 -5.76 -0.99
CA PHE A 60 -11.91 -7.16 -1.38
C PHE A 60 -11.97 -7.28 -2.90
N MET A 61 -11.09 -8.12 -3.47
CA MET A 61 -11.27 -8.60 -4.83
C MET A 61 -12.51 -9.51 -4.90
N PRO A 62 -13.29 -9.50 -5.99
CA PRO A 62 -14.53 -10.28 -6.09
C PRO A 62 -14.33 -11.78 -5.82
N GLU A 63 -13.25 -12.36 -6.35
CA GLU A 63 -12.94 -13.77 -6.12
C GLU A 63 -12.57 -14.06 -4.66
N THR A 64 -11.82 -13.16 -4.01
CA THR A 64 -11.50 -13.28 -2.58
C THR A 64 -12.78 -13.19 -1.75
N ALA A 65 -13.68 -12.24 -2.04
CA ALA A 65 -14.97 -12.13 -1.35
C ALA A 65 -15.78 -13.43 -1.46
N ARG A 66 -15.83 -14.04 -2.65
CA ARG A 66 -16.49 -15.34 -2.87
C ARG A 66 -15.88 -16.45 -2.02
N ILE A 67 -14.54 -16.58 -2.02
CA ILE A 67 -13.84 -17.60 -1.22
C ILE A 67 -14.07 -17.39 0.28
N ARG A 68 -14.06 -16.14 0.73
CA ARG A 68 -14.31 -15.76 2.13
C ARG A 68 -15.81 -15.72 2.49
N LYS A 69 -16.70 -16.09 1.56
CA LYS A 69 -18.16 -16.07 1.75
C LYS A 69 -18.71 -14.71 2.17
N LEU A 70 -18.04 -13.63 1.74
CA LEU A 70 -18.52 -12.26 1.88
C LEU A 70 -19.49 -11.97 0.74
N ASP A 71 -20.78 -11.92 1.06
CA ASP A 71 -21.87 -11.74 0.10
C ASP A 71 -21.99 -10.30 -0.42
N ASP A 72 -21.62 -9.31 0.40
CA ASP A 72 -21.66 -7.89 0.03
C ASP A 72 -20.41 -7.16 0.54
N PRO A 73 -19.38 -6.98 -0.32
CA PRO A 73 -18.17 -6.23 0.01
C PRO A 73 -18.37 -4.71 0.20
N LEU A 74 -19.46 -4.14 -0.30
CA LEU A 74 -19.78 -2.71 -0.16
C LEU A 74 -20.51 -2.42 1.16
N ASN A 75 -21.03 -3.45 1.84
CA ASN A 75 -21.51 -3.32 3.20
C ASN A 75 -20.32 -3.22 4.18
N PRO A 76 -20.08 -2.05 4.80
CA PRO A 76 -18.89 -1.84 5.61
C PRO A 76 -18.86 -2.72 6.86
N ALA A 77 -20.01 -3.01 7.47
CA ALA A 77 -20.07 -3.86 8.65
C ALA A 77 -19.62 -5.29 8.31
N LYS A 78 -20.13 -5.85 7.22
CA LYS A 78 -19.75 -7.19 6.75
C LYS A 78 -18.29 -7.25 6.31
N ALA A 79 -17.84 -6.25 5.55
CA ALA A 79 -16.48 -6.19 5.03
C ALA A 79 -15.43 -6.06 6.15
N ILE A 80 -15.68 -5.27 7.20
CA ILE A 80 -14.77 -5.16 8.36
C ILE A 80 -14.64 -6.50 9.08
N HIS A 81 -15.75 -7.17 9.36
CA HIS A 81 -15.75 -8.49 10.01
C HIS A 81 -15.03 -9.54 9.17
N ALA A 82 -15.31 -9.59 7.86
CA ALA A 82 -14.64 -10.50 6.94
C ALA A 82 -13.14 -10.18 6.79
N SER A 83 -12.75 -8.91 6.82
CA SER A 83 -11.35 -8.48 6.78
C SER A 83 -10.59 -8.94 8.02
N ALA A 84 -11.19 -8.79 9.21
CA ALA A 84 -10.59 -9.25 10.47
C ALA A 84 -10.40 -10.78 10.48
N ASP A 85 -11.42 -11.54 10.09
CA ASP A 85 -11.36 -13.00 9.99
C ASP A 85 -10.29 -13.46 8.97
N TYR A 86 -10.27 -12.81 7.80
CA TYR A 86 -9.28 -13.13 6.78
C TYR A 86 -7.86 -12.81 7.23
N LEU A 87 -7.63 -11.67 7.90
CA LEU A 87 -6.32 -11.33 8.46
C LEU A 87 -5.89 -12.34 9.52
N ARG A 88 -6.79 -12.79 10.39
CA ARG A 88 -6.46 -13.83 11.38
C ARG A 88 -6.00 -15.11 10.69
N TYR A 89 -6.76 -15.57 9.69
CA TYR A 89 -6.38 -16.71 8.86
C TYR A 89 -4.98 -16.54 8.23
N LEU A 90 -4.69 -15.37 7.68
CA LEU A 90 -3.38 -15.08 7.09
C LEU A 90 -2.26 -15.07 8.14
N ILE A 91 -2.49 -14.50 9.32
CA ILE A 91 -1.47 -14.51 10.39
C ILE A 91 -1.24 -15.94 10.88
N ASP A 92 -2.29 -16.75 11.00
CA ASP A 92 -2.14 -18.16 11.41
C ASP A 92 -1.35 -18.96 10.35
N GLY A 93 -1.56 -18.67 9.07
CA GLY A 93 -0.84 -19.34 7.97
C GLY A 93 0.61 -18.87 7.79
N PHE A 94 0.89 -17.58 7.99
CA PHE A 94 2.22 -16.99 7.76
C PHE A 94 3.03 -16.72 9.04
N GLY A 95 2.43 -16.91 10.20
CA GLY A 95 3.05 -16.76 11.53
C GLY A 95 3.12 -15.33 12.06
N ASN A 96 3.04 -14.29 11.22
CA ASN A 96 3.08 -12.90 11.67
C ASN A 96 2.26 -11.92 10.81
N MET A 97 1.96 -10.76 11.41
CA MET A 97 1.14 -9.72 10.79
C MET A 97 1.76 -9.05 9.56
N GLY A 98 3.08 -8.96 9.47
CA GLY A 98 3.74 -8.36 8.32
C GLY A 98 3.60 -9.22 7.08
N LEU A 99 3.81 -10.54 7.21
CA LEU A 99 3.57 -11.48 6.12
C LEU A 99 2.09 -11.62 5.80
N ALA A 100 1.21 -11.52 6.80
CA ALA A 100 -0.23 -11.42 6.55
C ALA A 100 -0.59 -10.16 5.73
N ALA A 101 0.02 -9.01 6.01
CA ALA A 101 -0.15 -7.80 5.20
C ALA A 101 0.40 -7.97 3.77
N VAL A 102 1.51 -8.70 3.59
CA VAL A 102 2.00 -9.09 2.25
C VAL A 102 0.96 -9.92 1.52
N ALA A 103 0.34 -10.90 2.19
CA ALA A 103 -0.67 -11.77 1.60
C ALA A 103 -1.99 -11.05 1.30
N TYR A 104 -2.41 -10.13 2.16
CA TYR A 104 -3.66 -9.38 1.99
C TYR A 104 -3.61 -8.51 0.73
N ASN A 105 -2.57 -7.68 0.59
CA ASN A 105 -2.41 -6.81 -0.58
C ASN A 105 -1.83 -7.53 -1.80
N GLY A 106 -0.79 -8.35 -1.59
CA GLY A 106 -0.03 -9.00 -2.66
C GLY A 106 -0.62 -10.34 -3.10
N GLY A 107 -1.62 -10.89 -2.41
CA GLY A 107 -2.19 -12.22 -2.63
C GLY A 107 -1.36 -13.35 -2.00
N GLU A 108 -2.07 -14.37 -1.50
CA GLU A 108 -1.50 -15.52 -0.75
C GLU A 108 -0.38 -16.24 -1.52
N ALA A 109 -0.57 -16.52 -2.81
CA ALA A 109 0.43 -17.23 -3.61
C ALA A 109 1.76 -16.45 -3.72
N ARG A 110 1.69 -15.11 -3.76
CA ARG A 110 2.89 -14.26 -3.79
C ARG A 110 3.55 -14.19 -2.42
N ALA A 111 2.76 -14.05 -1.36
CA ALA A 111 3.26 -14.11 0.00
C ALA A 111 3.95 -15.44 0.31
N LEU A 112 3.40 -16.58 -0.14
CA LEU A 112 4.01 -17.90 0.04
C LEU A 112 5.36 -18.03 -0.66
N ARG A 113 5.47 -17.55 -1.91
CA ARG A 113 6.77 -17.52 -2.60
C ARG A 113 7.78 -16.61 -1.89
N PHE A 114 7.32 -15.46 -1.39
CA PHE A 114 8.18 -14.53 -0.65
C PHE A 114 8.67 -15.14 0.67
N TYR A 115 7.75 -15.77 1.42
CA TYR A 115 8.01 -16.48 2.66
C TYR A 115 9.05 -17.60 2.46
N ASN A 116 8.94 -18.37 1.38
CA ASN A 116 9.89 -19.45 1.04
C ASN A 116 11.22 -18.96 0.42
N GLY A 117 11.66 -17.74 0.74
CA GLY A 117 12.94 -17.20 0.30
C GLY A 117 12.92 -16.43 -1.02
N GLY A 118 11.78 -16.31 -1.69
CA GLY A 118 11.63 -15.47 -2.88
C GLY A 118 11.91 -14.00 -2.56
N GLN A 119 12.69 -13.31 -3.39
CA GLN A 119 13.14 -11.94 -3.10
C GLN A 119 12.33 -10.83 -3.76
N VAL A 120 11.34 -11.17 -4.60
CA VAL A 120 10.63 -10.17 -5.40
C VAL A 120 9.23 -9.92 -4.84
N LEU A 121 9.05 -8.76 -4.21
CA LEU A 121 7.74 -8.17 -3.92
C LEU A 121 7.55 -6.88 -4.72
N PRO A 122 6.37 -6.63 -5.32
CA PRO A 122 6.04 -5.33 -5.89
C PRO A 122 6.18 -4.22 -4.84
N TYR A 123 6.65 -3.03 -5.24
CA TYR A 123 6.81 -1.91 -4.33
C TYR A 123 5.51 -1.48 -3.66
N GLU A 124 4.38 -1.61 -4.36
CA GLU A 124 3.06 -1.38 -3.77
C GLU A 124 2.88 -2.21 -2.48
N THR A 125 3.17 -3.52 -2.54
CA THR A 125 3.08 -4.42 -1.39
C THR A 125 4.13 -4.09 -0.32
N GLN A 126 5.33 -3.64 -0.72
CA GLN A 126 6.35 -3.22 0.25
C GLN A 126 5.90 -1.97 1.02
N ASP A 127 5.45 -0.94 0.29
CA ASP A 127 4.95 0.33 0.83
C ASP A 127 3.71 0.08 1.71
N TYR A 128 2.84 -0.84 1.30
CA TYR A 128 1.65 -1.25 2.05
C TYR A 128 2.02 -1.83 3.42
N VAL A 129 2.93 -2.81 3.45
CA VAL A 129 3.39 -3.45 4.69
C VAL A 129 4.07 -2.43 5.60
N GLU A 130 4.94 -1.58 5.06
CA GLU A 130 5.64 -0.57 5.85
C GLU A 130 4.68 0.49 6.44
N ALA A 131 3.69 0.93 5.65
CA ALA A 131 2.70 1.90 6.13
C ALA A 131 1.84 1.36 7.28
N ILE A 132 1.48 0.08 7.22
CA ILE A 132 0.57 -0.52 8.20
C ILE A 132 1.32 -1.00 9.44
N THR A 133 2.54 -1.53 9.28
CA THR A 133 3.27 -2.20 10.37
C THR A 133 4.45 -1.41 10.91
N GLY A 134 4.88 -0.34 10.23
CA GLY A 134 6.08 0.42 10.57
C GLY A 134 7.40 -0.25 10.15
N HIS A 135 7.37 -1.46 9.59
CA HIS A 135 8.55 -2.20 9.14
C HIS A 135 8.36 -2.76 7.74
N ASN A 136 9.45 -2.90 6.98
CA ASN A 136 9.38 -3.47 5.63
C ASN A 136 9.16 -5.00 5.67
N ALA A 137 8.69 -5.56 4.54
CA ALA A 137 8.36 -6.98 4.42
C ALA A 137 9.53 -7.96 4.69
N TRP A 138 10.77 -7.59 4.34
CA TRP A 138 11.95 -8.45 4.60
C TRP A 138 12.26 -8.52 6.09
N LYS A 139 12.12 -7.41 6.82
CA LYS A 139 12.26 -7.46 8.28
C LYS A 139 11.26 -8.46 8.87
N TRP A 140 10.00 -8.42 8.45
CA TRP A 140 8.99 -9.38 8.90
C TRP A 140 9.24 -10.84 8.54
N ARG A 141 9.98 -11.10 7.45
CA ARG A 141 10.33 -12.46 7.02
C ARG A 141 11.58 -12.97 7.71
N ASP A 142 12.63 -12.15 7.76
CA ASP A 142 13.99 -12.58 8.08
C ASP A 142 14.34 -12.32 9.56
N ASP A 143 13.79 -11.27 10.16
CA ASP A 143 14.08 -10.82 11.54
C ASP A 143 12.86 -10.06 12.12
N PRO A 144 11.73 -10.77 12.36
CA PRO A 144 10.48 -10.15 12.77
C PRO A 144 10.68 -9.44 14.12
N PRO A 145 10.21 -8.19 14.26
CA PRO A 145 10.35 -7.43 15.50
C PRO A 145 9.61 -8.14 16.65
N ALA A 146 10.28 -8.27 17.80
CA ALA A 146 9.68 -8.87 19.00
C ALA A 146 8.56 -8.00 19.59
N GLU A 147 8.71 -6.67 19.50
CA GLU A 147 7.71 -5.69 19.93
C GLU A 147 7.53 -4.63 18.84
N ILE A 148 6.29 -4.16 18.68
CA ILE A 148 5.93 -3.08 17.75
C ILE A 148 4.98 -2.09 18.45
N ASP A 149 5.15 -0.80 18.15
CA ASP A 149 4.17 0.23 18.53
C ASP A 149 3.47 0.73 17.27
N ILE A 150 2.31 0.15 16.98
CA ILE A 150 1.46 0.51 15.83
C ILE A 150 0.26 1.38 16.22
N ARG A 151 0.22 1.87 17.47
CA ARG A 151 -0.91 2.66 17.98
C ARG A 151 -1.16 3.89 17.12
N LEU A 152 -2.44 4.21 16.90
CA LEU A 152 -2.85 5.40 16.16
C LEU A 152 -2.51 6.71 16.92
N SER A 153 -2.42 6.66 18.25
CA SER A 153 -2.01 7.76 19.14
C SER A 153 -1.28 7.16 20.34
N LYS A 154 -0.29 7.88 20.88
CA LYS A 154 0.41 7.46 22.10
C LYS A 154 -0.36 7.84 23.36
N GLU A 155 -1.29 8.78 23.23
CA GLU A 155 -1.98 9.47 24.31
C GLU A 155 -3.46 9.05 24.44
N GLN A 156 -4.12 8.77 23.31
CA GLN A 156 -5.56 8.46 23.28
C GLN A 156 -5.81 6.95 23.19
N GLY A 157 -6.96 6.51 23.72
CA GLY A 157 -7.48 5.17 23.49
C GLY A 157 -7.81 4.93 22.00
N PHE A 158 -7.93 3.65 21.61
CA PHE A 158 -8.12 3.27 20.21
C PHE A 158 -9.31 3.98 19.55
N ARG A 159 -10.48 3.99 20.20
CA ARG A 159 -11.71 4.53 19.61
C ARG A 159 -11.59 6.02 19.26
N ASP A 160 -11.07 6.83 20.18
CA ASP A 160 -10.88 8.28 19.95
C ASP A 160 -9.81 8.53 18.89
N ALA A 161 -8.72 7.77 18.94
CA ALA A 161 -7.66 7.86 17.93
C ALA A 161 -8.16 7.48 16.53
N CYS A 162 -9.01 6.45 16.42
CA CYS A 162 -9.63 6.03 15.18
C CYS A 162 -10.64 7.06 14.64
N ILE A 163 -11.46 7.67 15.49
CA ILE A 163 -12.38 8.73 15.06
C ILE A 163 -11.59 9.94 14.56
N LYS A 164 -10.51 10.31 15.27
CA LYS A 164 -9.61 11.38 14.86
C LYS A 164 -8.88 11.08 13.55
N LEU A 165 -8.54 9.81 13.30
CA LEU A 165 -7.98 9.32 12.04
C LEU A 165 -8.84 9.73 10.84
N ALA A 166 -10.14 9.48 10.95
CA ALA A 166 -11.11 9.74 9.90
C ALA A 166 -11.52 11.22 9.80
N GLY A 167 -11.58 11.94 10.92
CA GLY A 167 -11.86 13.37 10.96
C GLY A 167 -10.73 14.22 10.38
N ASN A 168 -9.48 13.84 10.63
CA ASN A 168 -8.31 14.41 10.00
C ASN A 168 -7.92 13.55 8.80
N ARG A 169 -8.58 13.73 7.64
CA ARG A 169 -8.18 13.09 6.36
C ARG A 169 -6.68 13.22 6.05
N SER A 170 -6.01 14.20 6.66
CA SER A 170 -4.57 14.23 6.87
C SER A 170 -4.18 13.37 8.07
N LEU A 171 -4.14 12.04 7.91
CA LEU A 171 -2.96 11.39 8.44
C LEU A 171 -1.80 12.07 7.72
N LYS A 172 -0.83 12.60 8.48
CA LYS A 172 0.54 12.55 7.96
C LYS A 172 0.71 11.10 7.61
N GLU A 173 0.53 10.73 6.34
CA GLU A 173 0.85 9.41 5.81
C GLU A 173 2.07 9.00 6.58
N PHE A 174 2.01 7.90 7.33
CA PHE A 174 3.16 7.37 8.04
C PHE A 174 4.33 7.56 7.09
N SER A 175 5.18 8.54 7.42
CA SER A 175 6.16 9.04 6.47
C SER A 175 7.22 7.96 6.46
N THR A 176 6.93 6.86 5.74
CA THR A 176 7.93 5.98 5.17
C THR A 176 8.83 6.96 4.45
N LYS A 177 9.99 7.28 5.05
CA LYS A 177 10.95 8.20 4.47
C LYS A 177 11.04 7.79 3.02
N GLN A 178 10.66 8.68 2.10
CA GLN A 178 10.57 8.36 0.67
C GLN A 178 11.82 7.56 0.30
N ARG A 179 11.67 6.23 0.14
CA ARG A 179 12.81 5.34 0.23
C ARG A 179 13.72 5.68 -0.93
N VAL A 180 14.87 6.29 -0.63
CA VAL A 180 15.79 6.77 -1.65
C VAL A 180 16.46 5.53 -2.22
N TRP A 181 15.92 5.04 -3.32
CA TRP A 181 16.49 3.93 -4.07
C TRP A 181 17.97 4.21 -4.36
N PRO A 182 18.91 3.27 -4.19
CA PRO A 182 20.31 3.52 -4.51
C PRO A 182 20.54 3.92 -5.98
N TRP A 183 19.65 3.47 -6.88
CA TRP A 183 19.67 3.81 -8.30
C TRP A 183 18.31 4.35 -8.75
N GLY A 184 18.31 5.35 -9.62
CA GLY A 184 17.13 5.94 -10.26
C GLY A 184 17.25 5.93 -11.77
N VAL A 185 16.23 5.44 -12.45
CA VAL A 185 16.08 5.56 -13.91
C VAL A 185 15.19 6.75 -14.20
N ILE A 186 15.78 7.85 -14.64
CA ILE A 186 15.08 9.07 -15.03
C ILE A 186 14.45 8.86 -16.41
N LEU A 187 13.14 9.07 -16.51
CA LEU A 187 12.35 8.96 -17.75
C LEU A 187 12.02 10.31 -18.35
N ALA A 188 11.90 11.34 -17.52
CA ALA A 188 11.62 12.69 -17.94
C ALA A 188 12.20 13.70 -16.94
N SER A 189 12.45 14.91 -17.41
CA SER A 189 12.83 16.03 -16.55
C SER A 189 12.17 17.32 -17.00
N HIS A 190 11.87 18.21 -16.05
CA HIS A 190 11.22 19.49 -16.35
C HIS A 190 11.47 20.53 -15.25
N PRO A 191 11.56 21.83 -15.54
CA PRO A 191 11.70 22.88 -14.51
C PRO A 191 10.56 22.90 -13.46
N LYS A 192 9.34 22.54 -13.87
CA LYS A 192 8.15 22.41 -13.00
C LYS A 192 7.71 20.95 -12.88
N GLN A 193 7.31 20.51 -11.68
CA GLN A 193 6.84 19.13 -11.42
C GLN A 193 5.66 18.72 -12.31
N SER A 194 4.69 19.60 -12.52
CA SER A 194 3.53 19.35 -13.39
C SER A 194 3.93 19.04 -14.84
N GLY A 195 4.97 19.68 -15.36
CA GLY A 195 5.49 19.38 -16.70
C GLY A 195 6.23 18.04 -16.79
N ALA A 196 6.87 17.59 -15.70
CA ALA A 196 7.45 16.24 -15.63
C ALA A 196 6.33 15.18 -15.59
N GLN A 197 5.26 15.44 -14.83
CA GLN A 197 4.08 14.58 -14.76
C GLN A 197 3.35 14.47 -16.11
N SER A 198 3.16 15.59 -16.82
CA SER A 198 2.57 15.58 -18.16
C SER A 198 3.40 14.79 -19.18
N GLN A 199 4.74 14.81 -19.06
CA GLN A 199 5.62 13.98 -19.87
C GLN A 199 5.45 12.48 -19.54
N VAL A 200 5.40 12.12 -18.26
CA VAL A 200 5.13 10.74 -17.81
C VAL A 200 3.77 10.25 -18.29
N ASN A 201 2.72 11.08 -18.21
CA ASN A 201 1.38 10.72 -18.69
C ASN A 201 1.37 10.44 -20.20
N ARG A 202 2.18 11.18 -20.99
CA ARG A 202 2.35 10.92 -22.43
C ARG A 202 3.08 9.60 -22.67
N LEU A 203 4.17 9.35 -21.95
CA LEU A 203 4.92 8.09 -22.00
C LEU A 203 4.04 6.90 -21.59
N ASN A 204 3.20 7.05 -20.57
CA ASN A 204 2.25 6.02 -20.13
C ASN A 204 1.20 5.69 -21.19
N ARG A 205 0.79 6.65 -22.02
CA ARG A 205 -0.11 6.37 -23.16
C ARG A 205 0.59 5.62 -24.29
N GLN A 206 1.89 5.90 -24.51
CA GLN A 206 2.65 5.36 -25.64
C GLN A 206 3.33 4.02 -25.34
N LEU A 207 3.81 3.82 -24.12
CA LEU A 207 4.70 2.72 -23.72
C LEU A 207 4.08 1.87 -22.59
N ARG A 208 2.75 1.93 -22.42
CA ARG A 208 1.99 1.38 -21.28
C ARG A 208 2.37 -0.06 -20.84
N PRO A 209 2.73 -1.02 -21.71
CA PRO A 209 3.11 -2.37 -21.28
C PRO A 209 4.37 -2.42 -20.41
N ILE A 210 5.34 -1.51 -20.60
CA ILE A 210 6.64 -1.58 -19.90
C ILE A 210 6.66 -0.82 -18.57
N LEU A 211 5.85 0.24 -18.47
CA LEU A 211 5.74 1.04 -17.26
C LEU A 211 4.89 0.33 -16.21
N GLY A 212 3.93 -0.52 -16.62
CA GLY A 212 3.44 -1.67 -15.84
C GLY A 212 3.17 -1.43 -14.35
N GLY A 213 2.51 -0.32 -13.98
CA GLY A 213 2.20 0.01 -12.58
C GLY A 213 3.41 0.42 -11.71
N LYS A 214 4.61 0.58 -12.30
CA LYS A 214 5.80 1.04 -11.57
C LYS A 214 5.59 2.45 -11.04
N ARG A 215 5.86 2.64 -9.75
CA ARG A 215 5.78 3.95 -9.08
C ARG A 215 6.84 4.91 -9.64
N VAL A 216 6.39 6.01 -10.23
CA VAL A 216 7.26 7.10 -10.68
C VAL A 216 7.37 8.14 -9.57
N SER A 217 8.60 8.35 -9.09
CA SER A 217 8.92 9.36 -8.09
C SER A 217 9.35 10.65 -8.76
N TYR A 218 8.93 11.79 -8.19
CA TYR A 218 9.32 13.11 -8.68
C TYR A 218 10.33 13.75 -7.71
N VAL A 219 11.58 13.88 -8.14
CA VAL A 219 12.67 14.36 -7.28
C VAL A 219 13.32 15.60 -7.88
N ARG A 220 13.50 16.66 -7.07
CA ARG A 220 14.13 17.91 -7.52
C ARG A 220 15.66 17.83 -7.43
N LYS A 221 16.31 17.53 -8.55
CA LYS A 221 17.75 17.29 -8.64
C LYS A 221 18.45 18.28 -9.58
N LYS A 222 19.76 18.48 -9.37
CA LYS A 222 20.63 19.21 -10.29
C LYS A 222 21.17 18.21 -11.32
N LEU A 223 20.80 18.34 -12.59
CA LEU A 223 21.33 17.46 -13.63
C LEU A 223 22.75 17.87 -14.00
N THR A 224 23.65 16.88 -14.08
CA THR A 224 25.02 17.04 -14.55
C THR A 224 25.01 17.58 -15.99
N GLY A 225 25.84 18.59 -16.27
CA GLY A 225 25.96 19.24 -17.58
C GLY A 225 25.17 20.54 -17.76
N THR A 226 23.95 20.68 -17.20
CA THR A 226 23.12 21.89 -17.38
C THR A 226 23.15 22.85 -16.18
N GLY A 227 23.57 22.39 -15.00
CA GLY A 227 23.67 23.19 -13.79
C GLY A 227 22.34 23.63 -13.17
N ARG A 228 21.21 23.44 -13.85
CA ARG A 228 19.86 23.84 -13.39
C ARG A 228 19.22 22.75 -12.53
N ARG A 229 18.48 23.17 -11.50
CA ARG A 229 17.62 22.27 -10.71
C ARG A 229 16.32 22.03 -11.45
N VAL A 230 16.03 20.78 -11.76
CA VAL A 230 14.80 20.35 -12.43
C VAL A 230 14.12 19.25 -11.61
N TYR A 231 12.82 19.09 -11.83
CA TYR A 231 12.10 17.91 -11.37
C TYR A 231 12.38 16.76 -12.33
N THR A 232 12.83 15.64 -11.78
CA THR A 232 13.08 14.40 -12.49
C THR A 232 11.99 13.40 -12.15
N ALA A 233 11.39 12.81 -13.17
CA ALA A 233 10.49 11.67 -13.03
C ALA A 233 11.34 10.40 -13.14
N GLN A 234 11.46 9.66 -12.04
CA GLN A 234 12.38 8.52 -11.96
C GLN A 234 11.73 7.29 -11.34
N ILE A 235 12.12 6.12 -11.83
CA ILE A 235 11.78 4.82 -11.25
C ILE A 235 13.00 4.32 -10.46
N GLY A 236 12.75 3.87 -9.24
CA GLY A 236 13.79 3.42 -8.32
C GLY A 236 14.15 1.94 -8.42
N TYR A 237 15.43 1.62 -8.23
CA TYR A 237 15.97 0.26 -8.28
C TYR A 237 16.99 0.02 -7.17
N SER A 238 17.08 -1.24 -6.73
CA SER A 238 17.99 -1.68 -5.67
C SER A 238 19.43 -1.79 -6.16
N SER A 239 19.62 -2.15 -7.44
CA SER A 239 20.92 -2.34 -8.07
C SER A 239 21.05 -1.60 -9.40
N ARG A 240 22.30 -1.34 -9.80
CA ARG A 240 22.62 -0.76 -11.11
C ARG A 240 22.18 -1.67 -12.25
N GLY A 241 22.29 -2.98 -12.06
CA GLY A 241 21.94 -4.01 -13.05
C GLY A 241 20.46 -3.95 -13.41
N GLU A 242 19.58 -3.92 -12.41
CA GLU A 242 18.13 -3.80 -12.60
C GLU A 242 17.75 -2.47 -13.28
N ALA A 243 18.36 -1.38 -12.83
CA ALA A 243 18.13 -0.05 -13.40
C ALA A 243 18.53 -0.01 -14.89
N ASN A 244 19.67 -0.62 -15.24
CA ASN A 244 20.13 -0.74 -16.62
C ASN A 244 19.24 -1.66 -17.44
N ALA A 245 18.85 -2.82 -16.92
CA ALA A 245 17.98 -3.77 -17.63
C ALA A 245 16.65 -3.11 -18.01
N PHE A 246 16.03 -2.41 -17.06
CA PHE A 246 14.82 -1.65 -17.33
C PHE A 246 15.06 -0.53 -18.34
N CYS A 247 16.13 0.25 -18.20
CA CYS A 247 16.42 1.34 -19.13
C CYS A 247 16.68 0.83 -20.56
N SER A 248 17.33 -0.34 -20.72
CA SER A 248 17.52 -1.00 -22.01
C SER A 248 16.19 -1.42 -22.64
N GLN A 249 15.31 -2.08 -21.87
CA GLN A 249 13.97 -2.43 -22.35
C GLN A 249 13.15 -1.17 -22.71
N PHE A 250 13.26 -0.11 -21.89
CA PHE A 250 12.57 1.15 -22.13
C PHE A 250 13.02 1.83 -23.42
N ARG A 251 14.32 1.77 -23.73
CA ARG A 251 14.89 2.27 -24.99
C ARG A 251 14.48 1.44 -26.20
N ALA A 252 14.38 0.12 -26.06
CA ALA A 252 13.94 -0.76 -27.14
C ALA A 252 12.51 -0.43 -27.62
N LEU A 253 11.67 0.14 -26.75
CA LEU A 253 10.32 0.61 -27.10
C LEU A 253 10.28 2.08 -27.56
N GLY A 254 11.44 2.70 -27.82
CA GLY A 254 11.53 4.11 -28.26
C GLY A 254 11.54 5.13 -27.12
N GLY A 255 11.54 4.69 -25.85
CA GLY A 255 11.70 5.55 -24.69
C GLY A 255 13.12 6.08 -24.53
N ARG A 256 13.28 7.17 -23.77
CA ARG A 256 14.60 7.69 -23.37
C ARG A 256 14.74 7.64 -21.86
N CYS A 257 15.87 7.15 -21.38
CA CYS A 257 16.15 7.06 -19.95
C CYS A 257 17.61 7.28 -19.62
N ILE A 258 17.86 7.72 -18.39
CA ILE A 258 19.18 7.91 -17.81
C ILE A 258 19.21 7.18 -16.47
N VAL A 259 20.21 6.32 -16.27
CA VAL A 259 20.43 5.62 -15.00
C VAL A 259 21.42 6.40 -14.17
N LEU A 260 21.04 6.80 -12.96
CA LEU A 260 21.89 7.53 -12.02
C LEU A 260 21.89 6.86 -10.65
N LYS A 261 23.01 6.98 -9.95
CA LYS A 261 23.08 6.70 -8.51
C LYS A 261 22.43 7.87 -7.76
N ASN A 262 21.55 7.57 -6.79
CA ASN A 262 20.83 8.62 -6.06
C ASN A 262 21.63 9.17 -4.89
#